data_AF-A0A940ACT2-F1
#
_entry.id   AF-A0A940ACT2-F1
#
_cell.length_a   1.000
_cell.length_b   1.000
_cell.length_c   1.000
_cell.angle_alpha   90.00
_cell.angle_beta   90.00
_cell.angle_gamma   90.00
#
_symmetry.space_group_name_H-M   'P 1'
#
loop_
_entity.id
_entity.type
_entity.pdbx_description
1 polymer ?
#
loop_
_entity_poly.entity_id
_entity_poly.type
_entity_poly.pdbx_seq_one_letter_code
_entity_poly.pdbx_strand_id
1 'polypeptide(L)'
;MAEKKFMTCDGNCAAAHVAYMFSEVAAIYPITPSSPMAEYIDEWSAGGRKNIFGETVKVVEMQSEAGAAGAVHGSLQAGALTTTYTASQGLLLMIPNMYKISGELLPGVFHVSARALAAQALSIFGDHADVMSARQTGFAMLATSSVQEIMDLAPVAHLAAIEGRVPFLHFFDGFRTSHEIQKVEAADMEKLRKLVNYKALKEYRDRALNPEHPVTRGTAQNPDIYFQTRELQNKYYDALPDIVAKYMKQLSKITGREYAPFVYYGAKDATDIIIAMGSVNDVIKTVIDKENKNGKKLGLVTVHLYRPFSTKYLMAIMPKTVKRICVLDRTKEPGANGDPLYLDVVEAFKDSAKKPMIIGGRYGLSSKDTTPAQILAVYKNLASDKPMNQFTVGIKDDVTRRSLKVGKEISILPKGTFEAKFYGLGADGTVGANKNSIKIIGDNTNKYSQAYFDYDSKKSGGYTCSHLRFGDQPILAPYLVGTPDFVAVHVPSYLRKYDCLRGLKKNGTFLYNSPWSVEETKKHLPDYVKKYLALNNINMYIIDATKIAMEIGLGNRTNTILQSAFFKISGVIPYDLAVEQMKKFIVKSYGKKGEDIVNKNYAAV
;
A
#
# COMPACT_ATOMS: atom_id res chain seq x y z
N MET A 1 -14.54 20.04 -18.51
CA MET A 1 -14.21 18.75 -17.85
C MET A 1 -14.66 18.86 -16.40
N ALA A 2 -15.29 17.84 -15.82
CA ALA A 2 -15.67 17.89 -14.40
C ALA A 2 -14.41 18.07 -13.53
N GLU A 3 -14.48 18.91 -12.50
CA GLU A 3 -13.38 19.17 -11.59
C GLU A 3 -13.00 17.89 -10.83
N LYS A 4 -11.71 17.53 -10.84
CA LYS A 4 -11.21 16.33 -10.16
C LYS A 4 -11.23 16.56 -8.65
N LYS A 5 -11.90 15.66 -7.91
CA LYS A 5 -11.92 15.69 -6.45
C LYS A 5 -10.73 14.90 -5.92
N PHE A 6 -9.97 15.50 -5.00
CA PHE A 6 -8.84 14.85 -4.35
C PHE A 6 -9.15 14.60 -2.88
N MET A 7 -8.51 13.57 -2.32
CA MET A 7 -8.51 13.28 -0.90
C MET A 7 -7.13 12.83 -0.45
N THR A 8 -6.73 13.25 0.76
CA THR A 8 -5.50 12.78 1.40
C THR A 8 -5.83 11.64 2.35
N CYS A 9 -5.53 10.40 1.96
CA CYS A 9 -5.88 9.19 2.72
C CYS A 9 -4.81 8.10 2.60
N ASP A 10 -4.91 7.06 3.42
CA ASP A 10 -4.10 5.86 3.29
C ASP A 10 -4.78 4.76 2.47
N GLY A 11 -4.04 3.69 2.16
CA GLY A 11 -4.55 2.56 1.39
C GLY A 11 -5.73 1.86 2.05
N ASN A 12 -5.76 1.74 3.38
CA ASN A 12 -6.89 1.18 4.11
C ASN A 12 -8.15 2.05 3.94
N CYS A 13 -8.04 3.37 4.08
CA CYS A 13 -9.15 4.28 3.87
C CYS A 13 -9.64 4.23 2.42
N ALA A 14 -8.74 4.18 1.43
CA ALA A 14 -9.11 4.03 0.01
C ALA A 14 -9.87 2.71 -0.26
N ALA A 15 -9.36 1.58 0.27
CA ALA A 15 -10.00 0.27 0.11
C ALA A 15 -11.36 0.22 0.80
N ALA A 16 -11.46 0.71 2.03
CA ALA A 16 -12.72 0.82 2.76
C ALA A 16 -13.71 1.73 2.03
N HIS A 17 -13.24 2.86 1.47
CA HIS A 17 -14.09 3.81 0.75
C HIS A 17 -14.80 3.14 -0.42
N VAL A 18 -14.08 2.32 -1.19
CA VAL A 18 -14.65 1.53 -2.29
C VAL A 18 -15.48 0.37 -1.78
N ALA A 19 -15.02 -0.40 -0.80
CA ALA A 19 -15.77 -1.53 -0.28
C ALA A 19 -17.14 -1.11 0.28
N TYR A 20 -17.21 0.04 0.96
CA TYR A 20 -18.46 0.64 1.45
C TYR A 20 -19.44 0.94 0.30
N MET A 21 -18.94 1.38 -0.86
CA MET A 21 -19.79 1.70 -2.01
C MET A 21 -20.55 0.48 -2.51
N PHE A 22 -19.91 -0.69 -2.57
CA PHE A 22 -20.42 -1.87 -3.27
C PHE A 22 -21.01 -2.95 -2.37
N SER A 23 -20.97 -2.77 -1.04
CA SER A 23 -21.38 -3.80 -0.09
C SER A 23 -22.67 -3.41 0.66
N GLU A 24 -23.43 -4.42 1.03
CA GLU A 24 -24.59 -4.31 1.93
C GLU A 24 -24.25 -4.84 3.32
N VAL A 25 -23.39 -5.87 3.39
CA VAL A 25 -22.94 -6.49 4.63
C VAL A 25 -21.40 -6.52 4.67
N ALA A 26 -20.83 -6.29 5.84
CA ALA A 26 -19.42 -6.51 6.14
C ALA A 26 -19.28 -7.37 7.39
N ALA A 27 -18.83 -8.62 7.23
CA ALA A 27 -18.50 -9.49 8.35
C ALA A 27 -17.00 -9.37 8.65
N ILE A 28 -16.64 -9.00 9.86
CA ILE A 28 -15.28 -8.53 10.20
C ILE A 28 -14.70 -9.26 11.41
N TYR A 29 -13.37 -9.22 11.51
CA TYR A 29 -12.61 -9.51 12.73
C TYR A 29 -11.29 -8.70 12.67
N PRO A 30 -10.85 -8.09 13.78
CA PRO A 30 -9.69 -7.20 13.76
C PRO A 30 -8.37 -7.95 13.68
N ILE A 31 -7.56 -7.64 12.66
CA ILE A 31 -6.16 -8.09 12.55
C ILE A 31 -5.30 -7.00 11.89
N THR A 32 -4.15 -6.68 12.48
CA THR A 32 -3.20 -5.72 11.87
C THR A 32 -2.61 -6.31 10.58
N PRO A 33 -2.41 -5.55 9.49
CA PRO A 33 -2.72 -4.13 9.29
C PRO A 33 -4.08 -3.85 8.63
N SER A 34 -5.04 -4.79 8.63
CA SER A 34 -6.35 -4.62 7.98
C SER A 34 -7.42 -3.99 8.88
N SER A 35 -7.27 -4.03 10.21
CA SER A 35 -8.26 -3.48 11.16
C SER A 35 -8.78 -2.08 10.82
N PRO A 36 -7.93 -1.10 10.39
CA PRO A 36 -8.43 0.23 10.06
C PRO A 36 -9.50 0.26 8.98
N MET A 37 -9.51 -0.71 8.04
CA MET A 37 -10.59 -0.80 7.05
C MET A 37 -11.93 -1.05 7.73
N ALA A 38 -11.99 -2.03 8.64
CA ALA A 38 -13.21 -2.36 9.37
C ALA A 38 -13.68 -1.21 10.26
N GLU A 39 -12.74 -0.55 10.94
CA GLU A 39 -13.02 0.64 11.78
C GLU A 39 -13.63 1.79 10.95
N TYR A 40 -13.11 2.08 9.75
CA TYR A 40 -13.69 3.10 8.88
C TYR A 40 -15.11 2.77 8.42
N ILE A 41 -15.37 1.51 8.08
CA ILE A 41 -16.70 1.07 7.64
C ILE A 41 -17.71 1.20 8.77
N ASP A 42 -17.32 0.81 9.99
CA ASP A 42 -18.15 0.93 11.19
C ASP A 42 -18.45 2.41 11.51
N GLU A 43 -17.42 3.27 11.55
CA GLU A 43 -17.58 4.70 11.78
C GLU A 43 -18.49 5.36 10.73
N TRP A 44 -18.32 5.03 9.45
CA TRP A 44 -19.15 5.59 8.38
C TRP A 44 -20.58 5.05 8.40
N SER A 45 -20.78 3.79 8.77
CA SER A 45 -22.12 3.22 8.92
C SER A 45 -22.87 3.87 10.08
N ALA A 46 -22.22 4.01 11.25
CA ALA A 46 -22.76 4.71 12.41
C ALA A 46 -23.05 6.19 12.10
N GLY A 47 -22.23 6.81 11.24
CA GLY A 47 -22.41 8.16 10.72
C GLY A 47 -23.49 8.30 9.64
N GLY A 48 -24.19 7.23 9.27
CA GLY A 48 -25.30 7.24 8.30
C GLY A 48 -24.88 7.34 6.83
N ARG A 49 -23.61 7.09 6.50
CA ARG A 49 -23.11 7.13 5.11
C ARG A 49 -23.88 6.11 4.26
N LYS A 50 -24.24 6.47 3.02
CA LYS A 50 -24.94 5.57 2.10
C LYS A 50 -23.99 4.92 1.09
N ASN A 51 -24.23 3.65 0.78
CA ASN A 51 -23.61 2.91 -0.32
C ASN A 51 -24.26 3.29 -1.66
N ILE A 52 -23.84 2.68 -2.78
CA ILE A 52 -24.41 2.98 -4.10
C ILE A 52 -25.86 2.48 -4.26
N PHE A 53 -26.41 1.77 -3.27
CA PHE A 53 -27.79 1.32 -3.26
C PHE A 53 -28.69 2.21 -2.38
N GLY A 54 -28.13 3.21 -1.70
CA GLY A 54 -28.88 4.12 -0.81
C GLY A 54 -29.01 3.62 0.63
N GLU A 55 -28.26 2.58 1.00
CA GLU A 55 -28.33 1.92 2.31
C GLU A 55 -27.06 2.10 3.13
N THR A 56 -27.15 1.92 4.44
CA THR A 56 -25.99 1.84 5.34
C THR A 56 -25.47 0.42 5.40
N VAL A 57 -24.16 0.23 5.37
CA VAL A 57 -23.55 -1.12 5.42
C VAL A 57 -23.80 -1.75 6.79
N LYS A 58 -24.32 -2.97 6.83
CA LYS A 58 -24.45 -3.74 8.08
C LYS A 58 -23.10 -4.35 8.46
N VAL A 59 -22.52 -3.86 9.55
CA VAL A 59 -21.25 -4.37 10.08
C VAL A 59 -21.52 -5.40 11.17
N VAL A 60 -20.85 -6.55 11.09
CA VAL A 60 -20.98 -7.63 12.08
C VAL A 60 -19.58 -8.14 12.45
N GLU A 61 -19.19 -7.94 13.70
CA GLU A 61 -17.98 -8.53 14.25
C GLU A 61 -18.24 -9.98 14.68
N MET A 62 -17.36 -10.88 14.26
CA MET A 62 -17.44 -12.30 14.59
C MET A 62 -16.41 -12.67 15.68
N GLN A 63 -16.40 -13.92 16.14
CA GLN A 63 -15.45 -14.40 17.15
C GLN A 63 -14.04 -14.70 16.61
N SER A 64 -13.90 -14.82 15.28
CA SER A 64 -12.64 -15.04 14.57
C SER A 64 -12.83 -14.80 13.07
N GLU A 65 -11.75 -14.72 12.29
CA GLU A 65 -11.82 -14.67 10.83
C GLU A 65 -12.47 -15.90 10.20
N ALA A 66 -12.38 -17.08 10.84
CA ALA A 66 -13.11 -18.26 10.39
C ALA A 66 -14.63 -18.05 10.50
N GLY A 67 -15.09 -17.47 11.61
CA GLY A 67 -16.48 -17.07 11.81
C GLY A 67 -16.91 -16.00 10.82
N ALA A 68 -16.07 -14.99 10.59
CA ALA A 68 -16.30 -13.95 9.59
C ALA A 68 -16.44 -14.55 8.18
N ALA A 69 -15.58 -15.47 7.77
CA ALA A 69 -15.68 -16.11 6.45
C ALA A 69 -16.96 -16.95 6.29
N GLY A 70 -17.39 -17.65 7.35
CA GLY A 70 -18.66 -18.37 7.36
C GLY A 70 -19.87 -17.42 7.28
N ALA A 71 -19.83 -16.29 7.98
CA ALA A 71 -20.85 -15.25 7.88
C ALA A 71 -20.88 -14.61 6.49
N VAL A 72 -19.72 -14.35 5.86
CA VAL A 72 -19.65 -13.91 4.46
C VAL A 72 -20.31 -14.92 3.53
N HIS A 73 -19.96 -16.21 3.68
CA HIS A 73 -20.54 -17.28 2.88
C HIS A 73 -22.07 -17.34 3.01
N GLY A 74 -22.60 -17.36 4.23
CA GLY A 74 -24.04 -17.38 4.48
C GLY A 74 -24.77 -16.15 3.97
N SER A 75 -24.20 -14.96 4.14
CA SER A 75 -24.76 -13.69 3.65
C SER A 75 -24.82 -13.64 2.12
N LEU A 76 -23.78 -14.11 1.44
CA LEU A 76 -23.77 -14.23 -0.03
C LEU A 76 -24.80 -15.27 -0.52
N GLN A 77 -24.95 -16.39 0.19
CA GLN A 77 -25.96 -17.41 -0.11
C GLN A 77 -27.39 -16.86 0.00
N ALA A 78 -27.64 -15.99 0.99
CA ALA A 78 -28.90 -15.28 1.19
C ALA A 78 -29.10 -14.09 0.23
N GLY A 79 -28.16 -13.86 -0.69
CA GLY A 79 -28.29 -12.87 -1.75
C GLY A 79 -27.74 -11.49 -1.42
N ALA A 80 -27.12 -11.23 -0.27
CA ALA A 80 -26.55 -9.91 0.04
C ALA A 80 -25.10 -9.76 -0.46
N LEU A 81 -24.76 -8.66 -1.14
CA LEU A 81 -23.38 -8.35 -1.52
C LEU A 81 -22.55 -8.12 -0.26
N THR A 82 -21.59 -9.02 -0.04
CA THR A 82 -20.88 -9.09 1.24
C THR A 82 -19.37 -9.03 1.06
N THR A 83 -18.72 -8.24 1.91
CA THR A 83 -17.26 -8.05 1.93
C THR A 83 -16.66 -8.38 3.29
N THR A 84 -15.34 -8.50 3.34
CA THR A 84 -14.57 -8.64 4.58
C THR A 84 -13.16 -8.05 4.41
N TYR A 85 -12.48 -7.85 5.54
CA TYR A 85 -11.15 -7.26 5.63
C TYR A 85 -10.27 -8.17 6.49
N THR A 86 -9.14 -8.61 5.96
CA THR A 86 -8.25 -9.53 6.70
C THR A 86 -6.81 -9.42 6.24
N ALA A 87 -5.90 -10.16 6.89
CA ALA A 87 -4.49 -10.27 6.56
C ALA A 87 -3.88 -11.51 7.23
N SER A 88 -2.75 -12.01 6.73
CA SER A 88 -1.90 -13.01 7.41
C SER A 88 -2.68 -14.23 7.93
N GLN A 89 -2.57 -14.50 9.24
CA GLN A 89 -3.24 -15.61 9.91
C GLN A 89 -4.75 -15.59 9.73
N GLY A 90 -5.35 -14.40 9.70
CA GLY A 90 -6.77 -14.24 9.50
C GLY A 90 -7.21 -14.79 8.14
N LEU A 91 -6.46 -14.48 7.08
CA LEU A 91 -6.74 -15.02 5.74
C LEU A 91 -6.62 -16.55 5.72
N LEU A 92 -5.64 -17.14 6.41
CA LEU A 92 -5.52 -18.60 6.51
C LEU A 92 -6.76 -19.25 7.12
N LEU A 93 -7.36 -18.63 8.14
CA LEU A 93 -8.59 -19.09 8.77
C LEU A 93 -9.81 -18.98 7.85
N MET A 94 -9.76 -18.12 6.83
CA MET A 94 -10.82 -17.98 5.84
C MET A 94 -10.73 -18.98 4.68
N ILE A 95 -9.55 -19.58 4.43
CA ILE A 95 -9.31 -20.48 3.28
C ILE A 95 -10.38 -21.56 3.10
N PRO A 96 -10.83 -22.29 4.14
CA PRO A 96 -11.85 -23.32 3.97
C PRO A 96 -13.16 -22.78 3.37
N ASN A 97 -13.61 -21.60 3.83
CA ASN A 97 -14.80 -20.94 3.29
C ASN A 97 -14.55 -20.33 1.91
N MET A 98 -13.32 -19.89 1.59
CA MET A 98 -13.00 -19.42 0.25
C MET A 98 -13.24 -20.50 -0.81
N TYR A 99 -12.91 -21.77 -0.55
CA TYR A 99 -13.27 -22.86 -1.46
C TYR A 99 -14.77 -23.02 -1.67
N LYS A 100 -15.58 -22.78 -0.62
CA LYS A 100 -17.04 -22.85 -0.71
C LYS A 100 -17.62 -21.66 -1.48
N ILE A 101 -17.16 -20.45 -1.18
CA ILE A 101 -17.60 -19.22 -1.85
C ILE A 101 -17.28 -19.26 -3.35
N SER A 102 -16.08 -19.71 -3.74
CA SER A 102 -15.70 -19.86 -5.15
C SER A 102 -16.39 -21.06 -5.80
N GLY A 103 -16.48 -22.19 -5.10
CA GLY A 103 -17.15 -23.41 -5.54
C GLY A 103 -18.65 -23.23 -5.77
N GLU A 104 -19.27 -22.22 -5.16
CA GLU A 104 -20.68 -21.88 -5.35
C GLU A 104 -20.89 -20.64 -6.23
N LEU A 105 -19.80 -20.09 -6.80
CA LEU A 105 -19.79 -18.95 -7.73
C LEU A 105 -20.55 -17.74 -7.16
N LEU A 106 -20.12 -17.32 -5.96
CA LEU A 106 -20.70 -16.19 -5.22
C LEU A 106 -19.85 -14.92 -5.40
N PRO A 107 -20.48 -13.75 -5.61
CA PRO A 107 -19.78 -12.50 -5.93
C PRO A 107 -19.21 -11.78 -4.69
N GLY A 108 -18.48 -12.49 -3.82
CA GLY A 108 -17.82 -11.93 -2.65
C GLY A 108 -16.51 -11.23 -2.98
N VAL A 109 -16.17 -10.17 -2.22
CA VAL A 109 -14.87 -9.49 -2.35
C VAL A 109 -14.17 -9.38 -1.01
N PHE A 110 -12.96 -9.92 -0.91
CA PHE A 110 -12.09 -9.85 0.25
C PHE A 110 -11.02 -8.79 -0.01
N HIS A 111 -10.92 -7.81 0.88
CA HIS A 111 -9.87 -6.80 0.83
C HIS A 111 -8.75 -7.17 1.81
N VAL A 112 -7.55 -7.46 1.30
CA VAL A 112 -6.44 -7.99 2.08
C VAL A 112 -5.26 -7.01 2.09
N SER A 113 -4.87 -6.56 3.27
CA SER A 113 -3.60 -5.85 3.44
C SER A 113 -2.48 -6.87 3.65
N ALA A 114 -1.93 -7.37 2.53
CA ALA A 114 -1.08 -8.56 2.48
C ALA A 114 0.07 -8.49 3.48
N ARG A 115 0.20 -9.52 4.31
CA ARG A 115 1.05 -9.57 5.49
C ARG A 115 1.75 -10.92 5.62
N ALA A 116 2.99 -10.86 6.10
CA ALA A 116 3.80 -12.02 6.46
C ALA A 116 3.05 -13.03 7.33
N LEU A 117 3.25 -14.32 7.04
CA LEU A 117 2.82 -15.41 7.91
C LEU A 117 3.82 -15.64 9.04
N ALA A 118 3.31 -16.02 10.20
CA ALA A 118 4.13 -16.48 11.31
C ALA A 118 4.75 -17.84 10.96
N ALA A 119 6.06 -17.84 10.74
CA ALA A 119 6.86 -19.04 10.49
C ALA A 119 7.88 -19.23 11.63
N GLN A 120 9.14 -18.82 11.43
CA GLN A 120 10.15 -18.81 12.50
C GLN A 120 9.85 -17.75 13.59
N ALA A 121 9.07 -16.73 13.24
CA ALA A 121 8.61 -15.68 14.13
C ALA A 121 7.33 -15.04 13.56
N LEU A 122 6.55 -14.39 14.42
CA LEU A 122 5.46 -13.51 14.01
C LEU A 122 6.02 -12.25 13.34
N SER A 123 5.38 -11.80 12.27
CA SER A 123 5.54 -10.44 11.78
C SER A 123 4.19 -9.82 11.50
N ILE A 124 4.04 -8.54 11.86
CA ILE A 124 2.86 -7.73 11.50
C ILE A 124 2.99 -7.10 10.12
N PHE A 125 4.18 -7.15 9.53
CA PHE A 125 4.56 -6.35 8.37
C PHE A 125 4.25 -7.05 7.03
N GLY A 126 4.22 -6.24 5.97
CA GLY A 126 3.69 -6.63 4.66
C GLY A 126 4.63 -7.43 3.77
N ASP A 127 4.13 -8.56 3.29
CA ASP A 127 4.61 -9.33 2.14
C ASP A 127 3.43 -10.16 1.58
N HIS A 128 3.64 -11.01 0.59
CA HIS A 128 2.58 -11.75 -0.11
C HIS A 128 2.39 -13.19 0.40
N ALA A 129 3.00 -13.59 1.52
CA ALA A 129 2.93 -14.99 1.98
C ALA A 129 1.49 -15.47 2.22
N ASP A 130 0.64 -14.61 2.76
CA ASP A 130 -0.76 -14.90 3.03
C ASP A 130 -1.60 -15.08 1.76
N VAL A 131 -1.56 -14.11 0.86
CA VAL A 131 -2.33 -14.15 -0.39
C VAL A 131 -1.86 -15.30 -1.30
N MET A 132 -0.56 -15.61 -1.30
CA MET A 132 -0.03 -16.76 -2.05
C MET A 132 -0.46 -18.10 -1.46
N SER A 133 -0.78 -18.17 -0.16
CA SER A 133 -1.35 -19.35 0.48
C SER A 133 -2.81 -19.61 0.10
N ALA A 134 -3.49 -18.61 -0.49
CA ALA A 134 -4.87 -18.71 -0.93
C ALA A 134 -5.05 -18.84 -2.45
N ARG A 135 -3.94 -18.90 -3.23
CA ARG A 135 -3.97 -18.85 -4.71
C ARG A 135 -4.73 -19.99 -5.39
N GLN A 136 -4.91 -21.11 -4.69
CA GLN A 136 -5.54 -22.34 -5.16
C GLN A 136 -7.03 -22.44 -4.78
N THR A 137 -7.56 -21.47 -4.02
CA THR A 137 -8.94 -21.51 -3.52
C THR A 137 -10.01 -21.29 -4.60
N GLY A 138 -9.62 -20.86 -5.79
CA GLY A 138 -10.55 -20.44 -6.86
C GLY A 138 -10.97 -18.97 -6.75
N PHE A 139 -10.42 -18.19 -5.81
CA PHE A 139 -10.61 -16.74 -5.86
C PHE A 139 -9.82 -16.13 -7.01
N ALA A 140 -10.41 -15.17 -7.70
CA ALA A 140 -9.65 -14.25 -8.54
C ALA A 140 -8.78 -13.37 -7.65
N MET A 141 -7.57 -13.04 -8.08
CA MET A 141 -6.62 -12.27 -7.27
C MET A 141 -6.19 -11.01 -8.01
N LEU A 142 -6.51 -9.86 -7.42
CA LEU A 142 -6.28 -8.53 -7.99
C LEU A 142 -5.33 -7.73 -7.09
N ALA A 143 -4.13 -7.45 -7.58
CA ALA A 143 -3.08 -6.70 -6.87
C ALA A 143 -3.09 -5.21 -7.26
N THR A 144 -2.91 -4.34 -6.27
CA THR A 144 -2.73 -2.89 -6.46
C THR A 144 -1.41 -2.40 -5.85
N SER A 145 -0.75 -1.48 -6.55
CA SER A 145 0.63 -1.05 -6.25
C SER A 145 0.69 0.22 -5.40
N SER A 146 -0.35 1.06 -5.40
CA SER A 146 -0.37 2.35 -4.72
C SER A 146 -1.76 2.67 -4.13
N VAL A 147 -1.83 3.71 -3.29
CA VAL A 147 -3.10 4.19 -2.72
C VAL A 147 -4.06 4.62 -3.83
N GLN A 148 -3.55 5.26 -4.88
CA GLN A 148 -4.34 5.64 -6.05
C GLN A 148 -4.86 4.40 -6.80
N GLU A 149 -4.01 3.40 -7.03
CA GLU A 149 -4.45 2.15 -7.68
C GLU A 149 -5.50 1.40 -6.86
N ILE A 150 -5.44 1.44 -5.51
CA ILE A 150 -6.52 0.93 -4.67
C ILE A 150 -7.84 1.64 -4.99
N MET A 151 -7.85 2.97 -5.01
CA MET A 151 -9.05 3.76 -5.31
C MET A 151 -9.63 3.43 -6.70
N ASP A 152 -8.77 3.16 -7.67
CA ASP A 152 -9.16 2.96 -9.07
C ASP A 152 -9.53 1.50 -9.41
N LEU A 153 -8.83 0.53 -8.85
CA LEU A 153 -8.94 -0.89 -9.23
C LEU A 153 -9.72 -1.74 -8.22
N ALA A 154 -9.86 -1.31 -6.97
CA ALA A 154 -10.79 -1.98 -6.05
C ALA A 154 -12.24 -2.07 -6.61
N PRO A 155 -12.79 -1.06 -7.31
CA PRO A 155 -14.10 -1.18 -7.94
C PRO A 155 -14.17 -2.30 -8.99
N VAL A 156 -13.07 -2.57 -9.69
CA VAL A 156 -13.00 -3.66 -10.68
C VAL A 156 -13.26 -5.01 -10.02
N ALA A 157 -12.74 -5.25 -8.82
CA ALA A 157 -12.98 -6.50 -8.09
C ALA A 157 -14.48 -6.71 -7.81
N HIS A 158 -15.19 -5.67 -7.36
CA HIS A 158 -16.63 -5.73 -7.09
C HIS A 158 -17.47 -5.91 -8.36
N LEU A 159 -17.19 -5.09 -9.38
CA LEU A 159 -17.91 -5.12 -10.65
C LEU A 159 -17.71 -6.46 -11.37
N ALA A 160 -16.48 -6.96 -11.43
CA ALA A 160 -16.16 -8.24 -12.05
C ALA A 160 -16.65 -9.44 -11.24
N ALA A 161 -16.70 -9.38 -9.91
CA ALA A 161 -17.30 -10.43 -9.09
C ALA A 161 -18.79 -10.58 -9.40
N ILE A 162 -19.52 -9.47 -9.51
CA ILE A 162 -20.97 -9.47 -9.83
C ILE A 162 -21.20 -10.05 -11.23
N GLU A 163 -20.47 -9.58 -12.25
CA GLU A 163 -20.68 -10.03 -13.63
C GLU A 163 -20.15 -11.45 -13.89
N GLY A 164 -18.95 -11.76 -13.40
CA GLY A 164 -18.24 -13.02 -13.66
C GLY A 164 -18.60 -14.15 -12.69
N ARG A 165 -19.29 -13.85 -11.58
CA ARG A 165 -19.66 -14.79 -10.50
C ARG A 165 -18.49 -15.44 -9.76
N VAL A 166 -17.24 -15.04 -10.05
CA VAL A 166 -16.05 -15.53 -9.36
C VAL A 166 -15.72 -14.53 -8.24
N PRO A 167 -15.54 -14.98 -6.99
CA PRO A 167 -15.17 -14.08 -5.91
C PRO A 167 -13.76 -13.53 -6.08
N PHE A 168 -13.50 -12.33 -5.55
CA PHE A 168 -12.22 -11.65 -5.67
C PHE A 168 -11.52 -11.50 -4.32
N LEU A 169 -10.22 -11.74 -4.33
CA LEU A 169 -9.27 -11.30 -3.33
C LEU A 169 -8.54 -10.08 -3.93
N HIS A 170 -8.95 -8.89 -3.51
CA HIS A 170 -8.25 -7.65 -3.83
C HIS A 170 -7.21 -7.36 -2.74
N PHE A 171 -5.94 -7.22 -3.11
CA PHE A 171 -4.87 -7.04 -2.13
C PHE A 171 -3.86 -5.97 -2.51
N PHE A 172 -3.23 -5.46 -1.47
CA PHE A 172 -2.20 -4.43 -1.50
C PHE A 172 -1.27 -4.62 -0.30
N ASP A 173 -0.06 -4.07 -0.39
CA ASP A 173 1.01 -4.40 0.55
C ASP A 173 0.73 -3.82 1.95
N GLY A 174 0.74 -4.71 2.96
CA GLY A 174 0.61 -4.38 4.38
C GLY A 174 1.68 -3.38 4.82
N PHE A 175 1.26 -2.37 5.60
CA PHE A 175 1.98 -1.14 5.91
C PHE A 175 2.39 -0.29 4.71
N ARG A 176 3.17 -0.85 3.77
CA ARG A 176 3.81 -0.12 2.67
C ARG A 176 2.83 0.62 1.77
N THR A 177 1.64 0.05 1.55
CA THR A 177 0.53 0.70 0.83
C THR A 177 -0.65 0.97 1.76
N SER A 178 -1.02 0.00 2.61
CA SER A 178 -2.19 0.15 3.51
C SER A 178 -2.10 1.35 4.48
N HIS A 179 -0.90 1.73 4.92
CA HIS A 179 -0.65 2.81 5.89
C HIS A 179 0.14 3.98 5.31
N GLU A 180 0.53 3.90 4.04
CA GLU A 180 1.10 5.05 3.35
C GLU A 180 -0.02 6.03 3.05
N ILE A 181 0.14 7.29 3.48
CA ILE A 181 -0.81 8.36 3.18
C ILE A 181 -0.38 8.99 1.87
N GLN A 182 -1.31 9.12 0.92
CA GLN A 182 -1.13 9.83 -0.33
C GLN A 182 -2.29 10.80 -0.59
N LYS A 183 -2.01 11.87 -1.33
CA LYS A 183 -3.06 12.65 -2.01
C LYS A 183 -3.46 11.91 -3.28
N VAL A 184 -4.71 11.45 -3.34
CA VAL A 184 -5.27 10.68 -4.45
C VAL A 184 -6.50 11.34 -5.03
N GLU A 185 -6.75 11.13 -6.32
CA GLU A 185 -8.03 11.42 -6.96
C GLU A 185 -9.09 10.45 -6.40
N ALA A 186 -10.15 11.00 -5.81
CA ALA A 186 -11.23 10.23 -5.20
C ALA A 186 -12.12 9.58 -6.26
N ALA A 187 -12.66 8.40 -5.95
CA ALA A 187 -13.60 7.71 -6.80
C ALA A 187 -14.92 8.49 -6.98
N ASP A 188 -15.37 8.61 -8.23
CA ASP A 188 -16.65 9.21 -8.57
C ASP A 188 -17.76 8.16 -8.45
N MET A 189 -18.46 8.18 -7.31
CA MET A 189 -19.51 7.21 -6.97
C MET A 189 -20.58 7.10 -8.05
N GLU A 190 -21.01 8.21 -8.65
CA GLU A 190 -22.06 8.22 -9.68
C GLU A 190 -21.59 7.57 -10.98
N LYS A 191 -20.34 7.81 -11.37
CA LYS A 191 -19.76 7.12 -12.53
C LYS A 191 -19.60 5.63 -12.27
N LEU A 192 -19.16 5.24 -11.08
CA LEU A 192 -19.01 3.83 -10.70
C LEU A 192 -20.34 3.10 -10.62
N ARG A 193 -21.38 3.74 -10.09
CA ARG A 193 -22.75 3.19 -10.03
C ARG A 193 -23.29 2.82 -11.41
N LYS A 194 -22.94 3.57 -12.45
CA LYS A 194 -23.33 3.30 -13.84
C LYS A 194 -22.63 2.09 -14.47
N LEU A 195 -21.54 1.61 -13.87
CA LEU A 195 -20.82 0.43 -14.35
C LEU A 195 -21.40 -0.89 -13.82
N VAL A 196 -22.25 -0.84 -12.79
CA VAL A 196 -22.87 -2.03 -12.20
C VAL A 196 -23.71 -2.75 -13.25
N ASN A 197 -23.45 -4.04 -13.44
CA ASN A 197 -24.27 -4.88 -14.29
C ASN A 197 -25.54 -5.31 -13.52
N TYR A 198 -26.58 -4.48 -13.58
CA TYR A 198 -27.84 -4.71 -12.84
C TYR A 198 -28.56 -6.01 -13.25
N LYS A 199 -28.35 -6.49 -14.48
CA LYS A 199 -28.88 -7.79 -14.89
C LYS A 199 -28.19 -8.92 -14.12
N ALA A 200 -26.86 -8.95 -14.11
CA ALA A 200 -26.10 -9.94 -13.35
C ALA A 200 -26.37 -9.86 -11.84
N LEU A 201 -26.53 -8.64 -11.31
CA LEU A 201 -26.94 -8.42 -9.92
C LEU A 201 -28.31 -9.01 -9.64
N LYS A 202 -29.32 -8.74 -10.48
CA LYS A 202 -30.66 -9.32 -10.34
C LYS A 202 -30.59 -10.85 -10.39
N GLU A 203 -29.90 -11.42 -11.36
CA GLU A 203 -29.76 -12.87 -11.47
C GLU A 203 -29.07 -13.49 -10.25
N TYR A 204 -28.14 -12.76 -9.60
CA TYR A 204 -27.56 -13.18 -8.32
C TYR A 204 -28.62 -13.22 -7.21
N ARG A 205 -29.47 -12.19 -7.10
CA ARG A 205 -30.57 -12.18 -6.12
C ARG A 205 -31.60 -13.27 -6.40
N ASP A 206 -31.95 -13.51 -7.67
CA ASP A 206 -32.89 -14.56 -8.07
C ASP A 206 -32.37 -15.97 -7.72
N ARG A 207 -31.04 -16.14 -7.58
CA ARG A 207 -30.41 -17.38 -7.12
C ARG A 207 -30.26 -17.43 -5.60
N ALA A 208 -30.68 -16.45 -4.81
CA ALA A 208 -30.52 -16.50 -3.36
C ALA A 208 -31.31 -17.67 -2.74
N LEU A 209 -30.87 -18.16 -1.59
CA LEU A 209 -31.66 -19.08 -0.77
C LEU A 209 -32.91 -18.35 -0.27
N ASN A 210 -34.09 -18.79 -0.72
CA ASN A 210 -35.38 -18.25 -0.32
C ASN A 210 -36.41 -19.39 -0.23
N PRO A 211 -37.19 -19.50 0.87
CA PRO A 211 -38.21 -20.54 1.01
C PRO A 211 -39.32 -20.48 -0.06
N GLU A 212 -39.54 -19.35 -0.73
CA GLU A 212 -40.53 -19.22 -1.82
C GLU A 212 -40.07 -19.89 -3.12
N HIS A 213 -38.76 -20.09 -3.30
CA HIS A 213 -38.17 -20.79 -4.45
C HIS A 213 -36.91 -21.58 -4.01
N PRO A 214 -37.10 -22.65 -3.21
CA PRO A 214 -36.01 -23.29 -2.49
C PRO A 214 -35.10 -24.09 -3.41
N VAL A 215 -33.82 -24.13 -3.07
CA VAL A 215 -32.79 -24.97 -3.71
C VAL A 215 -31.92 -25.63 -2.66
N THR A 216 -31.33 -26.79 -2.98
CA THR A 216 -30.32 -27.44 -2.13
C THR A 216 -28.92 -27.11 -2.64
N ARG A 217 -27.99 -26.81 -1.73
CA ARG A 217 -26.59 -26.48 -2.03
C ARG A 217 -25.65 -27.18 -1.06
N GLY A 218 -24.39 -27.33 -1.47
CA GLY A 218 -23.37 -27.94 -0.62
C GLY A 218 -23.63 -29.41 -0.31
N THR A 219 -24.16 -30.16 -1.27
CA THR A 219 -24.39 -31.60 -1.13
C THR A 219 -23.08 -32.38 -0.95
N ALA A 220 -23.17 -33.58 -0.39
CA ALA A 220 -22.11 -34.57 -0.49
C ALA A 220 -22.23 -35.27 -1.84
N GLN A 221 -21.11 -35.37 -2.57
CA GLN A 221 -21.06 -36.01 -3.89
C GLN A 221 -20.07 -37.17 -3.85
N ASN A 222 -20.46 -38.28 -4.50
CA ASN A 222 -19.60 -39.44 -4.69
C ASN A 222 -18.65 -39.23 -5.89
N PRO A 223 -17.66 -40.13 -6.09
CA PRO A 223 -16.71 -40.05 -7.21
C PRO A 223 -17.35 -40.11 -8.60
N ASP A 224 -18.59 -40.57 -8.71
CA ASP A 224 -19.37 -40.69 -9.94
C ASP A 224 -19.71 -39.35 -10.59
N ILE A 225 -19.83 -38.26 -9.82
CA ILE A 225 -20.20 -36.92 -10.33
C ILE A 225 -19.32 -35.76 -9.85
N TYR A 226 -18.52 -35.94 -8.79
CA TYR A 226 -17.76 -34.83 -8.19
C TYR A 226 -16.83 -34.16 -9.21
N PHE A 227 -16.08 -34.95 -9.97
CA PHE A 227 -15.11 -34.43 -10.92
C PHE A 227 -15.80 -33.61 -12.02
N GLN A 228 -16.89 -34.14 -12.59
CA GLN A 228 -17.65 -33.47 -13.64
C GLN A 228 -18.18 -32.12 -13.17
N THR A 229 -18.80 -32.08 -11.97
CA THR A 229 -19.36 -30.82 -11.46
C THR A 229 -18.30 -29.79 -11.07
N ARG A 230 -17.10 -30.24 -10.69
CA ARG A 230 -15.95 -29.35 -10.46
C ARG A 230 -15.48 -28.66 -11.73
N GLU A 231 -15.44 -29.39 -12.85
CA GLU A 231 -15.00 -28.87 -14.17
C GLU A 231 -16.06 -27.98 -14.86
N LEU A 232 -17.35 -28.10 -14.50
CA LEU A 232 -18.40 -27.22 -15.05
C LEU A 232 -18.15 -25.73 -14.81
N GLN A 233 -17.32 -25.41 -13.82
CA GLN A 233 -17.00 -24.04 -13.45
C GLN A 233 -16.01 -23.38 -14.40
N ASN A 234 -15.27 -24.15 -15.21
CA ASN A 234 -14.19 -23.65 -16.07
C ASN A 234 -14.63 -22.48 -16.95
N LYS A 235 -15.82 -22.55 -17.54
CA LYS A 235 -16.39 -21.47 -18.37
C LYS A 235 -16.44 -20.09 -17.69
N TYR A 236 -16.61 -20.05 -16.36
CA TYR A 236 -16.62 -18.80 -15.60
C TYR A 236 -15.20 -18.25 -15.42
N TYR A 237 -14.24 -19.13 -15.16
CA TYR A 237 -12.83 -18.75 -15.02
C TYR A 237 -12.19 -18.38 -16.35
N ASP A 238 -12.53 -19.07 -17.44
CA ASP A 238 -12.05 -18.79 -18.80
C ASP A 238 -12.50 -17.41 -19.29
N ALA A 239 -13.73 -17.01 -18.96
CA ALA A 239 -14.28 -15.70 -19.34
C ALA A 239 -13.76 -14.55 -18.47
N LEU A 240 -13.31 -14.84 -17.23
CA LEU A 240 -13.04 -13.80 -16.24
C LEU A 240 -11.93 -12.80 -16.62
N PRO A 241 -10.79 -13.19 -17.23
CA PRO A 241 -9.77 -12.23 -17.66
C PRO A 241 -10.31 -11.14 -18.59
N ASP A 242 -11.18 -11.52 -19.53
CA ASP A 242 -11.78 -10.58 -20.49
C ASP A 242 -12.79 -9.64 -19.78
N ILE A 243 -13.55 -10.16 -18.79
CA ILE A 243 -14.45 -9.34 -17.94
C ILE A 243 -13.65 -8.31 -17.13
N VAL A 244 -12.55 -8.73 -16.49
CA VAL A 244 -11.66 -7.84 -15.74
C VAL A 244 -11.07 -6.77 -16.65
N ALA A 245 -10.57 -7.16 -17.82
CA ALA A 245 -10.02 -6.22 -18.80
C ALA A 245 -11.08 -5.22 -19.29
N LYS A 246 -12.34 -5.64 -19.48
CA LYS A 246 -13.46 -4.75 -19.82
C LYS A 246 -13.62 -3.65 -18.77
N TYR A 247 -13.67 -4.01 -17.49
CA TYR A 247 -13.84 -3.05 -16.41
C TYR A 247 -12.62 -2.16 -16.21
N MET A 248 -11.39 -2.70 -16.28
CA MET A 248 -10.16 -1.90 -16.25
C MET A 248 -10.12 -0.86 -17.38
N LYS A 249 -10.57 -1.23 -18.60
CA LYS A 249 -10.70 -0.28 -19.72
C LYS A 249 -11.74 0.81 -19.47
N GLN A 250 -12.86 0.49 -18.82
CA GLN A 250 -13.87 1.48 -18.44
C GLN A 250 -13.33 2.44 -17.37
N LEU A 251 -12.64 1.92 -16.35
CA LEU A 251 -11.97 2.72 -15.34
C LEU A 251 -10.88 3.60 -15.95
N SER A 252 -10.16 3.09 -16.94
CA SER A 252 -9.14 3.89 -17.65
C SER A 252 -9.73 5.11 -18.34
N LYS A 253 -10.94 4.97 -18.91
CA LYS A 253 -11.67 6.11 -19.52
C LYS A 253 -12.15 7.12 -18.48
N ILE A 254 -12.58 6.66 -17.31
CA ILE A 254 -13.09 7.51 -16.23
C ILE A 254 -11.97 8.33 -15.59
N THR A 255 -10.84 7.67 -15.34
CA THR A 255 -9.71 8.21 -14.57
C THR A 255 -8.66 8.92 -15.43
N GLY A 256 -8.54 8.51 -16.70
CA GLY A 256 -7.45 8.88 -17.59
C GLY A 256 -6.15 8.13 -17.34
N ARG A 257 -6.15 7.10 -16.47
CA ARG A 257 -4.98 6.25 -16.16
C ARG A 257 -5.13 4.91 -16.86
N GLU A 258 -4.06 4.38 -17.43
CA GLU A 258 -4.13 3.12 -18.19
C GLU A 258 -4.07 1.90 -17.26
N TYR A 259 -5.10 1.06 -17.33
CA TYR A 259 -5.19 -0.20 -16.60
C TYR A 259 -5.54 -1.36 -17.51
N ALA A 260 -4.89 -2.49 -17.27
CA ALA A 260 -5.12 -3.78 -17.91
C ALA A 260 -4.68 -4.91 -16.96
N PRO A 261 -5.04 -6.18 -17.22
CA PRO A 261 -4.58 -7.31 -16.39
C PRO A 261 -3.06 -7.33 -16.18
N PHE A 262 -2.32 -6.96 -17.22
CA PHE A 262 -0.88 -6.75 -17.23
C PHE A 262 -0.58 -5.41 -17.92
N VAL A 263 0.28 -4.58 -17.33
CA VAL A 263 0.66 -3.27 -17.89
C VAL A 263 2.17 -3.21 -18.09
N TYR A 264 2.60 -2.87 -19.30
CA TYR A 264 4.01 -2.68 -19.63
C TYR A 264 4.44 -1.22 -19.38
N TYR A 265 5.64 -1.04 -18.84
CA TYR A 265 6.28 0.27 -18.67
C TYR A 265 7.77 0.20 -19.05
N GLY A 266 8.26 1.16 -19.83
CA GLY A 266 9.69 1.28 -20.16
C GLY A 266 9.97 1.41 -21.65
N ALA A 267 11.19 1.08 -22.07
CA ALA A 267 11.64 1.23 -23.45
C ALA A 267 10.84 0.33 -24.40
N LYS A 268 10.41 0.84 -25.56
CA LYS A 268 9.67 0.04 -26.57
C LYS A 268 10.52 -1.11 -27.12
N ASP A 269 11.83 -0.95 -27.12
CA ASP A 269 12.84 -1.91 -27.56
C ASP A 269 13.60 -2.53 -26.37
N ALA A 270 12.98 -2.62 -25.20
CA ALA A 270 13.60 -3.20 -24.01
C ALA A 270 14.14 -4.61 -24.27
N THR A 271 15.33 -4.88 -23.77
CA THR A 271 15.93 -6.23 -23.77
C THR A 271 15.77 -6.91 -22.42
N ASP A 272 15.65 -6.11 -21.36
CA ASP A 272 15.75 -6.56 -19.97
C ASP A 272 14.54 -6.05 -19.20
N ILE A 273 13.74 -6.97 -18.67
CA ILE A 273 12.53 -6.59 -17.96
C ILE A 273 12.43 -7.22 -16.58
N ILE A 274 11.71 -6.54 -15.69
CA ILE A 274 11.22 -7.10 -14.44
C ILE A 274 9.72 -7.41 -14.57
N ILE A 275 9.25 -8.50 -13.99
CA ILE A 275 7.82 -8.78 -13.78
C ILE A 275 7.57 -8.83 -12.28
N ALA A 276 6.63 -8.02 -11.78
CA ALA A 276 6.38 -7.90 -10.35
C ALA A 276 4.94 -7.49 -10.01
N MET A 277 4.59 -7.63 -8.72
CA MET A 277 3.28 -7.34 -8.14
C MET A 277 3.41 -6.41 -6.94
N GLY A 278 2.37 -5.61 -6.68
CA GLY A 278 2.31 -4.73 -5.51
C GLY A 278 3.26 -3.52 -5.59
N SER A 279 3.60 -2.96 -4.44
CA SER A 279 4.17 -1.61 -4.35
C SER A 279 5.55 -1.45 -4.99
N VAL A 280 6.28 -2.54 -5.22
CA VAL A 280 7.62 -2.48 -5.83
C VAL A 280 7.58 -1.91 -7.25
N ASN A 281 6.45 -2.05 -7.95
CA ASN A 281 6.27 -1.59 -9.32
C ASN A 281 6.58 -0.09 -9.46
N ASP A 282 6.17 0.74 -8.50
CA ASP A 282 6.44 2.18 -8.52
C ASP A 282 7.94 2.50 -8.36
N VAL A 283 8.65 1.76 -7.50
CA VAL A 283 10.10 1.89 -7.36
C VAL A 283 10.81 1.47 -8.65
N ILE A 284 10.34 0.41 -9.30
CA ILE A 284 10.93 -0.07 -10.55
C ILE A 284 10.74 0.95 -11.67
N LYS A 285 9.55 1.55 -11.82
CA LYS A 285 9.28 2.61 -12.80
C LYS A 285 10.29 3.76 -12.68
N THR A 286 10.53 4.25 -11.46
CA THR A 286 11.48 5.36 -11.24
C THR A 286 12.94 4.99 -11.58
N VAL A 287 13.36 3.73 -11.34
CA VAL A 287 14.69 3.26 -11.76
C VAL A 287 14.78 3.14 -13.28
N ILE A 288 13.74 2.62 -13.94
CA ILE A 288 13.65 2.55 -15.40
C ILE A 288 13.78 3.95 -16.01
N ASP A 289 13.07 4.95 -15.49
CA ASP A 289 13.12 6.32 -16.01
C ASP A 289 14.52 6.91 -15.99
N LYS A 290 15.26 6.65 -14.91
CA LYS A 290 16.63 7.12 -14.78
C LYS A 290 17.58 6.37 -15.73
N GLU A 291 17.54 5.06 -15.75
CA GLU A 291 18.51 4.25 -16.48
C GLU A 291 18.25 4.28 -18.00
N ASN A 292 17.00 4.36 -18.43
CA ASN A 292 16.67 4.52 -19.86
C ASN A 292 17.09 5.89 -20.40
N LYS A 293 17.05 6.95 -19.58
CA LYS A 293 17.67 8.25 -19.93
C LYS A 293 19.20 8.13 -20.12
N ASN A 294 19.83 7.14 -19.47
CA ASN A 294 21.24 6.82 -19.64
C ASN A 294 21.49 5.77 -20.75
N GLY A 295 20.53 5.56 -21.65
CA GLY A 295 20.68 4.68 -22.82
C GLY A 295 20.48 3.19 -22.53
N LYS A 296 20.01 2.81 -21.34
CA LYS A 296 19.60 1.42 -21.07
C LYS A 296 18.26 1.10 -21.74
N LYS A 297 17.99 -0.19 -21.92
CA LYS A 297 16.79 -0.74 -22.58
C LYS A 297 15.99 -1.58 -21.59
N LEU A 298 15.52 -0.92 -20.53
CA LEU A 298 14.84 -1.57 -19.42
C LEU A 298 13.32 -1.45 -19.55
N GLY A 299 12.61 -2.46 -19.05
CA GLY A 299 11.16 -2.46 -18.91
C GLY A 299 10.65 -3.15 -17.65
N LEU A 300 9.35 -3.01 -17.42
CA LEU A 300 8.59 -3.59 -16.31
C LEU A 300 7.27 -4.11 -16.86
N VAL A 301 6.83 -5.27 -16.38
CA VAL A 301 5.43 -5.70 -16.44
C VAL A 301 4.87 -5.67 -15.03
N THR A 302 3.89 -4.79 -14.83
CA THR A 302 3.05 -4.76 -13.63
C THR A 302 1.93 -5.79 -13.78
N VAL A 303 1.83 -6.72 -12.85
CA VAL A 303 0.75 -7.71 -12.81
C VAL A 303 -0.34 -7.20 -11.88
N HIS A 304 -1.52 -6.87 -12.44
CA HIS A 304 -2.70 -6.52 -11.66
C HIS A 304 -3.57 -7.75 -11.41
N LEU A 305 -3.93 -8.49 -12.47
CA LEU A 305 -4.71 -9.74 -12.33
C LEU A 305 -3.74 -10.93 -12.24
N TYR A 306 -3.51 -11.41 -11.03
CA TYR A 306 -2.65 -12.58 -10.79
C TYR A 306 -3.39 -13.90 -11.01
N ARG A 307 -4.67 -13.96 -10.63
CA ARG A 307 -5.54 -15.12 -10.88
C ARG A 307 -6.90 -14.67 -11.42
N PRO A 308 -7.43 -15.31 -12.47
CA PRO A 308 -6.76 -16.27 -13.35
C PRO A 308 -5.57 -15.66 -14.09
N PHE A 309 -4.48 -16.41 -14.22
CA PHE A 309 -3.25 -15.93 -14.87
C PHE A 309 -3.39 -16.01 -16.39
N SER A 310 -3.61 -14.87 -17.06
CA SER A 310 -3.88 -14.87 -18.50
C SER A 310 -2.60 -14.71 -19.34
N THR A 311 -2.11 -15.81 -19.89
CA THR A 311 -0.98 -15.82 -20.84
C THR A 311 -1.28 -14.98 -22.08
N LYS A 312 -2.54 -15.00 -22.57
CA LYS A 312 -3.04 -14.13 -23.65
C LYS A 312 -2.70 -12.66 -23.40
N TYR A 313 -3.08 -12.12 -22.23
CA TYR A 313 -2.84 -10.71 -21.92
C TYR A 313 -1.37 -10.41 -21.63
N LEU A 314 -0.63 -11.32 -20.98
CA LEU A 314 0.81 -11.15 -20.75
C LEU A 314 1.59 -11.09 -22.07
N MET A 315 1.33 -12.01 -23.00
CA MET A 315 2.05 -12.08 -24.26
C MET A 315 1.70 -10.91 -25.19
N ALA A 316 0.46 -10.40 -25.12
CA ALA A 316 0.03 -9.26 -25.94
C ALA A 316 0.81 -7.97 -25.66
N ILE A 317 1.28 -7.78 -24.42
CA ILE A 317 2.02 -6.57 -24.00
C ILE A 317 3.54 -6.73 -24.07
N MET A 318 4.05 -7.94 -24.33
CA MET A 318 5.47 -8.26 -24.21
C MET A 318 6.27 -7.73 -25.42
N PRO A 319 7.29 -6.87 -25.24
CA PRO A 319 8.12 -6.45 -26.36
C PRO A 319 8.88 -7.61 -27.00
N LYS A 320 8.87 -7.67 -28.34
CA LYS A 320 9.53 -8.74 -29.11
C LYS A 320 11.06 -8.77 -28.96
N THR A 321 11.64 -7.71 -28.41
CA THR A 321 13.09 -7.51 -28.19
C THR A 321 13.57 -8.06 -26.86
N VAL A 322 12.67 -8.46 -25.96
CA VAL A 322 13.03 -8.99 -24.64
C VAL A 322 13.89 -10.24 -24.78
N LYS A 323 15.02 -10.23 -24.09
CA LYS A 323 16.00 -11.33 -24.02
C LYS A 323 16.09 -11.91 -22.61
N ARG A 324 15.86 -11.09 -21.59
CA ARG A 324 16.08 -11.44 -20.18
C ARG A 324 14.94 -10.91 -19.32
N ILE A 325 14.39 -11.78 -18.48
CA ILE A 325 13.29 -11.49 -17.55
C ILE A 325 13.75 -11.83 -16.14
N CYS A 326 13.58 -10.88 -15.22
CA CYS A 326 13.64 -11.14 -13.78
C CYS A 326 12.23 -11.10 -13.20
N VAL A 327 11.83 -12.13 -12.48
CA VAL A 327 10.57 -12.16 -11.75
C VAL A 327 10.85 -11.91 -10.28
N LEU A 328 10.14 -10.95 -9.69
CA LEU A 328 10.29 -10.60 -8.27
C LEU A 328 9.08 -11.07 -7.48
N ASP A 329 9.32 -12.00 -6.57
CA ASP A 329 8.32 -12.52 -5.64
C ASP A 329 8.51 -11.89 -4.26
N ARG A 330 7.41 -11.43 -3.68
CA ARG A 330 7.36 -10.91 -2.30
C ARG A 330 6.92 -11.98 -1.32
N THR A 331 7.37 -13.22 -1.52
CA THR A 331 7.07 -14.36 -0.65
C THR A 331 8.28 -15.30 -0.57
N LYS A 332 8.18 -16.36 0.21
CA LYS A 332 9.12 -17.47 0.22
C LYS A 332 8.35 -18.77 0.37
N GLU A 333 8.50 -19.68 -0.59
CA GLU A 333 8.07 -21.08 -0.45
C GLU A 333 9.29 -21.99 -0.17
N PRO A 334 9.57 -22.38 1.09
CA PRO A 334 10.72 -23.23 1.41
C PRO A 334 10.63 -24.59 0.70
N GLY A 335 11.68 -24.95 -0.03
CA GLY A 335 11.77 -26.24 -0.74
C GLY A 335 11.12 -26.25 -2.13
N ALA A 336 10.40 -25.20 -2.52
CA ALA A 336 9.87 -25.09 -3.88
C ALA A 336 10.98 -24.84 -4.90
N ASN A 337 10.74 -25.28 -6.15
CA ASN A 337 11.65 -25.04 -7.29
C ASN A 337 11.66 -23.58 -7.75
N GLY A 338 10.76 -22.75 -7.20
CA GLY A 338 10.65 -21.32 -7.43
C GLY A 338 9.43 -20.78 -6.69
N ASP A 339 9.38 -19.46 -6.53
CA ASP A 339 8.25 -18.79 -5.91
C ASP A 339 7.08 -18.62 -6.92
N PRO A 340 5.83 -18.36 -6.46
CA PRO A 340 4.64 -18.53 -7.28
C PRO A 340 4.60 -17.74 -8.59
N LEU A 341 4.92 -16.43 -8.57
CA LEU A 341 4.88 -15.62 -9.79
C LEU A 341 5.97 -16.05 -10.76
N TYR A 342 7.17 -16.37 -10.26
CA TYR A 342 8.25 -16.94 -11.07
C TYR A 342 7.81 -18.21 -11.79
N LEU A 343 7.16 -19.16 -11.10
CA LEU A 343 6.70 -20.40 -11.72
C LEU A 343 5.63 -20.15 -12.79
N ASP A 344 4.69 -19.24 -12.55
CA ASP A 344 3.65 -18.89 -13.53
C ASP A 344 4.24 -18.25 -14.79
N VAL A 345 5.25 -17.39 -14.64
CA VAL A 345 5.96 -16.78 -15.77
C VAL A 345 6.78 -17.82 -16.53
N VAL A 346 7.46 -18.74 -15.84
CA VAL A 346 8.19 -19.84 -16.51
C VAL A 346 7.23 -20.67 -17.36
N GLU A 347 6.08 -21.07 -16.81
CA GLU A 347 5.08 -21.84 -17.55
C GLU A 347 4.51 -21.05 -18.73
N ALA A 348 4.20 -19.76 -18.54
CA ALA A 348 3.67 -18.91 -19.62
C ALA A 348 4.60 -18.85 -20.84
N PHE A 349 5.92 -18.93 -20.65
CA PHE A 349 6.92 -18.87 -21.72
C PHE A 349 7.39 -20.23 -22.24
N LYS A 350 6.90 -21.34 -21.68
CA LYS A 350 7.34 -22.72 -22.01
C LYS A 350 7.25 -23.03 -23.50
N ASP A 351 6.14 -22.64 -24.14
CA ASP A 351 5.87 -22.90 -25.56
C ASP A 351 6.09 -21.65 -26.44
N SER A 352 6.65 -20.57 -25.87
CA SER A 352 6.98 -19.38 -26.65
C SER A 352 8.11 -19.68 -27.64
N ALA A 353 7.92 -19.28 -28.90
CA ALA A 353 8.95 -19.38 -29.95
C ALA A 353 10.22 -18.58 -29.59
N LYS A 354 10.08 -17.52 -28.79
CA LYS A 354 11.20 -16.78 -28.19
C LYS A 354 11.24 -17.10 -26.70
N LYS A 355 12.27 -17.82 -26.28
CA LYS A 355 12.49 -18.17 -24.87
C LYS A 355 13.51 -17.22 -24.26
N PRO A 356 13.09 -16.10 -23.65
CA PRO A 356 14.02 -15.27 -22.91
C PRO A 356 14.59 -16.07 -21.73
N MET A 357 15.77 -15.68 -21.26
CA MET A 357 16.29 -16.19 -20.00
C MET A 357 15.42 -15.63 -18.86
N ILE A 358 14.88 -16.52 -18.01
CA ILE A 358 14.01 -16.15 -16.89
C ILE A 358 14.72 -16.51 -15.59
N ILE A 359 14.92 -15.52 -14.72
CA ILE A 359 15.43 -15.70 -13.35
C ILE A 359 14.41 -15.20 -12.34
N GLY A 360 14.41 -15.77 -11.14
CA GLY A 360 13.58 -15.37 -10.01
C GLY A 360 14.41 -14.73 -8.89
N GLY A 361 13.79 -13.83 -8.13
CA GLY A 361 14.39 -13.21 -6.96
C GLY A 361 13.34 -12.86 -5.91
N ARG A 362 13.76 -12.91 -4.64
CA ARG A 362 12.91 -12.54 -3.50
C ARG A 362 13.31 -11.19 -2.92
N TYR A 363 12.31 -10.42 -2.52
CA TYR A 363 12.48 -9.10 -1.92
C TYR A 363 11.42 -8.82 -0.86
N GLY A 364 11.61 -7.78 -0.06
CA GLY A 364 10.50 -7.12 0.65
C GLY A 364 9.77 -7.93 1.72
N LEU A 365 10.26 -9.12 2.10
CA LEU A 365 9.63 -9.95 3.13
C LEU A 365 9.51 -9.17 4.44
N SER A 366 8.34 -9.25 5.09
CA SER A 366 8.05 -8.53 6.33
C SER A 366 8.38 -7.03 6.25
N SER A 367 7.93 -6.35 5.18
CA SER A 367 8.22 -4.93 4.87
C SER A 367 9.71 -4.56 4.88
N LYS A 368 10.61 -5.50 4.57
CA LYS A 368 12.02 -5.13 4.34
C LYS A 368 12.10 -4.04 3.27
N ASP A 369 12.70 -2.90 3.62
CA ASP A 369 12.73 -1.74 2.72
C ASP A 369 13.40 -2.10 1.39
N THR A 370 12.76 -1.72 0.29
CA THR A 370 13.19 -2.06 -1.07
C THR A 370 13.49 -0.78 -1.82
N THR A 371 14.76 -0.41 -1.84
CA THR A 371 15.21 0.89 -2.33
C THR A 371 15.52 0.89 -3.84
N PRO A 372 15.59 2.06 -4.48
CA PRO A 372 16.08 2.20 -5.84
C PRO A 372 17.43 1.52 -6.12
N ALA A 373 18.36 1.58 -5.15
CA ALA A 373 19.67 0.96 -5.28
C ALA A 373 19.58 -0.58 -5.36
N GLN A 374 18.62 -1.16 -4.67
CA GLN A 374 18.34 -2.60 -4.70
C GLN A 374 17.77 -3.02 -6.06
N ILE A 375 16.80 -2.28 -6.60
CA ILE A 375 16.26 -2.55 -7.94
C ILE A 375 17.33 -2.38 -9.03
N LEU A 376 18.21 -1.39 -8.89
CA LEU A 376 19.36 -1.26 -9.80
C LEU A 376 20.29 -2.48 -9.70
N ALA A 377 20.49 -3.04 -8.52
CA ALA A 377 21.26 -4.29 -8.35
C ALA A 377 20.58 -5.48 -9.03
N VAL A 378 19.24 -5.54 -9.05
CA VAL A 378 18.47 -6.55 -9.78
C VAL A 378 18.73 -6.44 -11.29
N TYR A 379 18.59 -5.25 -11.89
CA TYR A 379 18.89 -5.08 -13.32
C TYR A 379 20.36 -5.37 -13.65
N LYS A 380 21.30 -4.99 -12.78
CA LYS A 380 22.73 -5.32 -12.95
C LYS A 380 22.97 -6.84 -12.91
N ASN A 381 22.35 -7.55 -11.98
CA ASN A 381 22.40 -9.01 -11.93
C ASN A 381 21.84 -9.62 -13.22
N LEU A 382 20.66 -9.15 -13.64
CA LEU A 382 20.00 -9.60 -14.86
C LEU A 382 20.90 -9.39 -16.09
N ALA A 383 21.67 -8.31 -16.14
CA ALA A 383 22.57 -7.95 -17.24
C ALA A 383 23.99 -8.51 -17.14
N SER A 384 24.30 -9.26 -16.08
CA SER A 384 25.62 -9.88 -15.94
C SER A 384 25.79 -11.10 -16.86
N ASP A 385 27.03 -11.52 -17.08
CA ASP A 385 27.34 -12.70 -17.90
C ASP A 385 26.83 -14.01 -17.27
N LYS A 386 26.75 -14.04 -15.93
CA LYS A 386 26.25 -15.18 -15.15
C LYS A 386 25.22 -14.69 -14.11
N PRO A 387 23.99 -14.35 -14.55
CA PRO A 387 22.95 -13.87 -13.65
C PRO A 387 22.64 -14.89 -12.56
N MET A 388 22.66 -14.45 -11.31
CA MET A 388 22.25 -15.28 -10.19
C MET A 388 20.74 -15.48 -10.26
N ASN A 389 20.30 -16.74 -10.30
CA ASN A 389 18.90 -17.13 -10.16
C ASN A 389 18.56 -17.41 -8.69
N GLN A 390 17.27 -17.36 -8.34
CA GLN A 390 16.73 -17.56 -6.98
C GLN A 390 17.44 -16.71 -5.90
N PHE A 391 17.80 -15.48 -6.27
CA PHE A 391 18.53 -14.57 -5.42
C PHE A 391 17.61 -13.94 -4.35
N THR A 392 18.23 -13.20 -3.43
CA THR A 392 17.55 -12.29 -2.51
C THR A 392 18.13 -10.89 -2.65
N VAL A 393 17.33 -9.85 -2.40
CA VAL A 393 17.81 -8.47 -2.38
C VAL A 393 17.29 -7.75 -1.13
N GLY A 394 18.11 -6.87 -0.54
CA GLY A 394 17.77 -6.14 0.69
C GLY A 394 18.27 -6.79 1.99
N ILE A 395 19.01 -7.90 1.90
CA ILE A 395 19.68 -8.56 3.03
C ILE A 395 21.15 -8.85 2.69
N LYS A 396 21.95 -9.16 3.72
CA LYS A 396 23.26 -9.78 3.57
C LYS A 396 23.12 -11.26 3.96
N ASP A 397 23.16 -12.13 2.98
CA ASP A 397 23.13 -13.59 3.17
C ASP A 397 24.54 -14.14 2.99
N ASP A 398 25.28 -14.24 4.09
CA ASP A 398 26.62 -14.83 4.14
C ASP A 398 26.62 -16.34 4.42
N VAL A 399 25.44 -16.96 4.56
CA VAL A 399 25.28 -18.40 4.76
C VAL A 399 25.03 -19.11 3.44
N THR A 400 23.94 -18.79 2.73
CA THR A 400 23.61 -19.43 1.44
C THR A 400 24.10 -18.65 0.24
N ARG A 401 24.65 -17.44 0.46
CA ARG A 401 25.29 -16.58 -0.55
C ARG A 401 24.37 -16.24 -1.72
N ARG A 402 23.07 -16.11 -1.46
CA ARG A 402 22.05 -15.77 -2.47
C ARG A 402 21.73 -14.27 -2.52
N SER A 403 22.29 -13.46 -1.63
CA SER A 403 22.02 -12.02 -1.62
C SER A 403 22.81 -11.26 -2.69
N LEU A 404 22.13 -10.43 -3.48
CA LEU A 404 22.79 -9.51 -4.41
C LEU A 404 23.58 -8.42 -3.68
N LYS A 405 24.73 -8.04 -4.23
CA LYS A 405 25.50 -6.89 -3.75
C LYS A 405 24.79 -5.59 -4.14
N VAL A 406 24.42 -4.79 -3.14
CA VAL A 406 23.73 -3.50 -3.32
C VAL A 406 24.75 -2.37 -3.30
N GLY A 407 24.56 -1.38 -4.18
CA GLY A 407 25.37 -0.17 -4.25
C GLY A 407 25.00 0.87 -3.18
N LYS A 408 25.52 2.09 -3.33
CA LYS A 408 25.10 3.23 -2.51
C LYS A 408 23.65 3.62 -2.84
N GLU A 409 22.94 4.17 -1.86
CA GLU A 409 21.62 4.75 -2.07
C GLU A 409 21.66 5.88 -3.11
N ILE A 410 20.58 5.99 -3.90
CA ILE A 410 20.47 6.95 -4.99
C ILE A 410 19.16 7.74 -4.86
N SER A 411 19.23 9.06 -5.06
CA SER A 411 18.04 9.91 -5.22
C SER A 411 17.55 9.81 -6.66
N ILE A 412 16.29 9.40 -6.84
CA ILE A 412 15.66 9.23 -8.16
C ILE A 412 14.26 9.84 -8.27
N LEU A 413 13.90 10.70 -7.34
CA LEU A 413 12.63 11.42 -7.36
C LEU A 413 12.65 12.59 -8.36
N PRO A 414 11.48 13.03 -8.85
CA PRO A 414 11.36 14.23 -9.65
C PRO A 414 12.05 15.43 -8.98
N LYS A 415 12.75 16.25 -9.77
CA LYS A 415 13.39 17.47 -9.28
C LYS A 415 12.34 18.38 -8.64
N GLY A 416 12.65 18.95 -7.47
CA GLY A 416 11.71 19.77 -6.70
C GLY A 416 10.88 18.98 -5.69
N THR A 417 11.01 17.65 -5.62
CA THR A 417 10.42 16.87 -4.53
C THR A 417 11.19 17.14 -3.23
N PHE A 418 10.50 17.67 -2.24
CA PHE A 418 10.99 17.88 -0.89
C PHE A 418 10.83 16.59 -0.08
N GLU A 419 11.89 16.14 0.58
CA GLU A 419 11.89 14.95 1.44
C GLU A 419 12.23 15.32 2.89
N ALA A 420 11.47 14.82 3.86
CA ALA A 420 11.69 15.09 5.27
C ALA A 420 11.68 13.83 6.15
N LYS A 421 12.50 13.85 7.20
CA LYS A 421 12.48 12.86 8.28
C LYS A 421 12.21 13.52 9.62
N PHE A 422 11.38 12.88 10.44
CA PHE A 422 11.09 13.33 11.81
C PHE A 422 11.27 12.17 12.77
N TYR A 423 12.24 12.31 13.67
CA TYR A 423 12.52 11.33 14.70
C TYR A 423 11.82 11.73 15.99
N GLY A 424 10.88 10.89 16.43
CA GLY A 424 10.07 11.11 17.62
C GLY A 424 10.01 9.89 18.54
N LEU A 425 9.39 10.08 19.69
CA LEU A 425 9.09 9.04 20.66
C LEU A 425 7.64 8.56 20.52
N GLY A 426 7.40 7.26 20.66
CA GLY A 426 6.04 6.72 20.72
C GLY A 426 5.22 7.44 21.79
N ALA A 427 4.09 8.03 21.36
CA ALA A 427 3.16 8.86 22.14
C ALA A 427 3.55 10.33 22.42
N ASP A 428 4.63 10.86 21.83
CA ASP A 428 4.99 12.29 21.93
C ASP A 428 4.14 13.23 21.05
N GLY A 429 3.39 12.66 20.09
CA GLY A 429 2.52 13.39 19.16
C GLY A 429 3.16 13.73 17.82
N THR A 430 4.42 13.39 17.57
CA THR A 430 5.15 13.63 16.30
C THR A 430 4.44 13.03 15.10
N VAL A 431 4.04 11.75 15.18
CA VAL A 431 3.32 11.07 14.09
C VAL A 431 1.97 11.74 13.83
N GLY A 432 1.23 12.11 14.88
CA GLY A 432 -0.04 12.81 14.76
C GLY A 432 0.09 14.18 14.09
N ALA A 433 1.10 14.95 14.51
CA ALA A 433 1.44 16.23 13.88
C ALA A 433 1.80 16.06 12.40
N ASN A 434 2.60 15.06 12.05
CA ASN A 434 2.96 14.80 10.66
C ASN A 434 1.78 14.30 9.80
N LYS A 435 0.87 13.49 10.35
CA LYS A 435 -0.41 13.15 9.72
C LYS A 435 -1.29 14.37 9.48
N ASN A 436 -1.23 15.36 10.37
CA ASN A 436 -1.92 16.63 10.19
C ASN A 436 -1.22 17.48 9.11
N SER A 437 0.11 17.63 9.17
CA SER A 437 0.89 18.39 8.18
C SER A 437 0.67 17.89 6.77
N ILE A 438 0.61 16.57 6.56
CA ILE A 438 0.34 16.03 5.21
C ILE A 438 -1.07 16.37 4.72
N LYS A 439 -2.08 16.37 5.60
CA LYS A 439 -3.44 16.79 5.23
C LYS A 439 -3.52 18.28 4.94
N ILE A 440 -2.86 19.12 5.76
CA ILE A 440 -2.78 20.56 5.53
C ILE A 440 -2.19 20.83 4.13
N ILE A 441 -1.05 20.23 3.79
CA ILE A 441 -0.40 20.46 2.50
C ILE A 441 -1.21 19.83 1.35
N GLY A 442 -1.67 18.60 1.52
CA GLY A 442 -2.39 17.86 0.48
C GLY A 442 -3.76 18.46 0.14
N ASP A 443 -4.52 18.90 1.14
CA ASP A 443 -5.89 19.38 0.95
C ASP A 443 -5.96 20.88 0.58
N ASN A 444 -4.91 21.66 0.85
CA ASN A 444 -4.90 23.11 0.62
C ASN A 444 -3.89 23.57 -0.44
N THR A 445 -3.22 22.65 -1.13
CA THR A 445 -2.32 22.97 -2.24
C THR A 445 -2.45 22.00 -3.40
N ASN A 446 -1.83 22.31 -4.53
CA ASN A 446 -1.77 21.42 -5.69
C ASN A 446 -0.64 20.37 -5.59
N LYS A 447 0.12 20.34 -4.49
CA LYS A 447 1.23 19.40 -4.31
C LYS A 447 0.72 17.99 -4.08
N TYR A 448 1.37 17.02 -4.73
CA TYR A 448 1.31 15.62 -4.31
C TYR A 448 2.02 15.50 -2.98
N SER A 449 1.40 14.73 -2.08
CA SER A 449 1.91 14.54 -0.73
C SER A 449 1.95 13.05 -0.43
N GLN A 450 3.02 12.60 0.19
CA GLN A 450 3.21 11.21 0.62
C GLN A 450 3.76 11.18 2.05
N ALA A 451 3.22 10.32 2.91
CA ALA A 451 3.80 10.06 4.22
C ALA A 451 3.79 8.58 4.55
N TYR A 452 4.90 8.12 5.15
CA TYR A 452 5.03 6.80 5.73
C TYR A 452 5.60 6.93 7.14
N PHE A 453 5.13 6.10 8.06
CA PHE A 453 5.53 6.15 9.46
C PHE A 453 6.15 4.81 9.83
N ASP A 454 7.43 4.85 10.15
CA ASP A 454 8.20 3.70 10.62
C ASP A 454 8.14 3.66 12.15
N TYR A 455 7.60 2.56 12.68
CA TYR A 455 7.35 2.39 14.12
C TYR A 455 8.17 1.22 14.66
N ASP A 456 8.61 1.35 15.90
CA ASP A 456 9.00 0.19 16.71
C ASP A 456 7.77 -0.67 17.06
N SER A 457 8.00 -1.96 17.29
CA SER A 457 7.02 -2.91 17.83
C SER A 457 6.52 -2.54 19.24
N LYS A 458 7.25 -1.68 19.97
CA LYS A 458 6.87 -1.19 21.30
C LYS A 458 5.69 -0.21 21.21
N LYS A 459 4.58 -0.56 21.88
CA LYS A 459 3.34 0.24 21.89
C LYS A 459 3.51 1.68 22.42
N SER A 460 4.43 1.91 23.36
CA SER A 460 4.73 3.24 23.91
C SER A 460 6.23 3.38 24.20
N GLY A 461 6.76 4.61 24.11
CA GLY A 461 8.17 4.90 24.35
C GLY A 461 9.13 4.31 23.30
N GLY A 462 8.62 3.71 22.23
CA GLY A 462 9.39 3.20 21.10
C GLY A 462 9.94 4.32 20.22
N TYR A 463 10.91 3.96 19.38
CA TYR A 463 11.39 4.83 18.31
C TYR A 463 10.30 5.00 17.24
N THR A 464 10.18 6.22 16.70
CA THR A 464 9.37 6.50 15.51
C THR A 464 10.14 7.37 14.53
N CYS A 465 10.02 7.06 13.25
CA CYS A 465 10.54 7.90 12.17
C CYS A 465 9.45 8.15 11.14
N SER A 466 9.05 9.42 10.99
CA SER A 466 8.12 9.83 9.94
C SER A 466 8.90 10.21 8.68
N HIS A 467 8.46 9.72 7.54
CA HIS A 467 9.04 9.95 6.22
C HIS A 467 8.02 10.68 5.37
N LEU A 468 8.26 11.96 5.09
CA LEU A 468 7.33 12.82 4.35
C LEU A 468 7.95 13.23 3.02
N ARG A 469 7.12 13.30 1.98
CA ARG A 469 7.50 13.83 0.67
C ARG A 469 6.42 14.74 0.11
N PHE A 470 6.84 15.85 -0.51
CA PHE A 470 5.95 16.80 -1.16
C PHE A 470 6.54 17.21 -2.51
N GLY A 471 5.73 17.26 -3.56
CA GLY A 471 6.19 17.63 -4.89
C GLY A 471 5.07 18.03 -5.83
N ASP A 472 5.43 18.69 -6.93
CA ASP A 472 4.46 19.10 -7.96
C ASP A 472 4.15 17.98 -8.97
N GLN A 473 4.84 16.84 -8.85
CA GLN A 473 4.67 15.63 -9.66
C GLN A 473 4.25 14.45 -8.77
N PRO A 474 3.57 13.43 -9.32
CA PRO A 474 3.24 12.21 -8.58
C PRO A 474 4.46 11.56 -7.91
N ILE A 475 4.29 11.13 -6.66
CA ILE A 475 5.37 10.58 -5.84
C ILE A 475 5.32 9.05 -5.89
N LEU A 476 6.17 8.46 -6.72
CA LEU A 476 6.30 7.00 -6.90
C LEU A 476 7.42 6.44 -6.03
N ALA A 477 7.27 6.55 -4.70
CA ALA A 477 8.35 6.26 -3.76
C ALA A 477 7.93 5.43 -2.54
N PRO A 478 7.42 4.20 -2.71
CA PRO A 478 7.06 3.34 -1.59
C PRO A 478 8.29 2.68 -0.93
N TYR A 479 9.23 3.51 -0.50
CA TYR A 479 10.43 3.18 0.26
C TYR A 479 10.76 4.32 1.24
N LEU A 480 11.57 4.04 2.26
CA LEU A 480 11.94 5.05 3.25
C LEU A 480 12.74 6.21 2.62
N VAL A 481 12.64 7.41 3.18
CA VAL A 481 13.44 8.55 2.70
C VAL A 481 14.93 8.23 2.89
N GLY A 482 15.69 8.21 1.79
CA GLY A 482 17.14 7.97 1.82
C GLY A 482 17.96 9.27 1.87
N THR A 483 17.45 10.33 1.23
CA THR A 483 18.16 11.60 0.98
C THR A 483 17.34 12.82 1.40
N PRO A 484 17.05 13.02 2.70
CA PRO A 484 16.18 14.11 3.13
C PRO A 484 16.78 15.50 2.85
N ASP A 485 15.91 16.46 2.53
CA ASP A 485 16.18 17.89 2.53
C ASP A 485 16.06 18.48 3.95
N PHE A 486 15.18 17.88 4.77
CA PHE A 486 14.91 18.32 6.13
C PHE A 486 14.94 17.14 7.12
N VAL A 487 15.64 17.31 8.23
CA VAL A 487 15.62 16.36 9.35
C VAL A 487 15.20 17.09 10.62
N ALA A 488 14.23 16.52 11.35
CA ALA A 488 13.82 16.96 12.67
C ALA A 488 14.13 15.87 13.70
N VAL A 489 14.79 16.21 14.80
CA VAL A 489 14.99 15.30 15.94
C VAL A 489 14.31 15.90 17.15
N HIS A 490 13.20 15.30 17.57
CA HIS A 490 12.37 15.79 18.67
C HIS A 490 12.83 15.27 20.03
N VAL A 491 13.68 14.23 20.04
CA VAL A 491 14.20 13.57 21.24
C VAL A 491 15.72 13.77 21.32
N PRO A 492 16.24 14.59 22.27
CA PRO A 492 17.67 14.88 22.38
C PRO A 492 18.59 13.65 22.39
N SER A 493 18.20 12.61 23.13
CA SER A 493 19.02 11.41 23.32
C SER A 493 19.27 10.62 22.03
N TYR A 494 18.48 10.83 20.96
CA TYR A 494 18.57 10.05 19.74
C TYR A 494 19.83 10.31 18.93
N LEU A 495 20.40 11.52 19.00
CA LEU A 495 21.68 11.81 18.34
C LEU A 495 22.85 10.98 18.89
N ARG A 496 22.71 10.31 20.03
CA ARG A 496 23.74 9.39 20.55
C ARG A 496 23.43 7.92 20.28
N LYS A 497 22.18 7.61 19.92
CA LYS A 497 21.68 6.25 19.74
C LYS A 497 21.53 5.87 18.26
N TYR A 498 21.24 6.84 17.41
CA TYR A 498 20.90 6.62 16.01
C TYR A 498 21.64 7.62 15.11
N ASP A 499 21.91 7.18 13.89
CA ASP A 499 22.44 8.06 12.84
C ASP A 499 21.30 8.87 12.19
N CYS A 500 20.77 9.84 12.94
CA CYS A 500 19.61 10.63 12.52
C CYS A 500 19.88 11.49 11.26
N LEU A 501 21.13 11.92 11.06
CA LEU A 501 21.52 12.78 9.94
C LEU A 501 21.87 12.00 8.67
N ARG A 502 21.77 10.66 8.70
CA ARG A 502 22.11 9.81 7.56
C ARG A 502 21.38 10.24 6.29
N GLY A 503 22.20 10.66 5.31
CA GLY A 503 21.75 11.03 3.97
C GLY A 503 21.21 12.45 3.82
N LEU A 504 21.19 13.27 4.90
CA LEU A 504 20.77 14.67 4.83
C LEU A 504 21.61 15.41 3.77
N LYS A 505 20.93 15.97 2.77
CA LYS A 505 21.57 16.62 1.62
C LYS A 505 22.47 17.79 2.07
N LYS A 506 23.52 18.07 1.28
CA LYS A 506 24.35 19.27 1.43
C LYS A 506 23.45 20.52 1.36
N ASN A 507 23.68 21.49 2.23
CA ASN A 507 22.81 22.66 2.43
C ASN A 507 21.39 22.34 2.93
N GLY A 508 21.15 21.10 3.38
CA GLY A 508 19.89 20.71 3.98
C GLY A 508 19.67 21.36 5.34
N THR A 509 18.50 21.11 5.91
CA THR A 509 18.07 21.73 7.17
C THR A 509 17.95 20.70 8.28
N PHE A 510 18.43 21.06 9.47
CA PHE A 510 18.33 20.25 10.67
C PHE A 510 17.62 21.02 11.80
N LEU A 511 16.44 20.57 12.20
CA LEU A 511 15.72 21.07 13.37
C LEU A 511 15.96 20.15 14.57
N TYR A 512 16.45 20.71 15.67
CA TYR A 512 16.76 19.97 16.89
C TYR A 512 15.98 20.52 18.08
N ASN A 513 15.11 19.70 18.68
CA ASN A 513 14.48 20.04 19.96
C ASN A 513 15.54 19.90 21.06
N SER A 514 16.05 21.03 21.54
CA SER A 514 17.14 21.10 22.52
C SER A 514 16.66 21.84 23.77
N PRO A 515 16.78 21.25 24.97
CA PRO A 515 16.46 21.94 26.22
C PRO A 515 17.58 22.90 26.69
N TRP A 516 18.62 23.08 25.87
CA TRP A 516 19.85 23.77 26.24
C TRP A 516 20.01 25.09 25.48
N SER A 517 20.80 26.01 26.03
CA SER A 517 21.27 27.19 25.30
C SER A 517 22.08 26.83 24.05
N VAL A 518 22.36 27.79 23.18
CA VAL A 518 23.18 27.59 21.97
C VAL A 518 24.55 27.00 22.32
N GLU A 519 25.23 27.57 23.31
CA GLU A 519 26.58 27.15 23.70
C GLU A 519 26.60 25.76 24.36
N GLU A 520 25.63 25.46 25.20
CA GLU A 520 25.47 24.14 25.79
C GLU A 520 25.09 23.10 24.74
N THR A 521 24.20 23.44 23.80
CA THR A 521 23.84 22.55 22.69
C THR A 521 25.09 22.17 21.89
N LYS A 522 25.95 23.13 21.55
CA LYS A 522 27.23 22.86 20.88
C LYS A 522 28.09 21.88 21.68
N LYS A 523 28.15 21.98 23.01
CA LYS A 523 28.89 21.05 23.88
C LYS A 523 28.27 19.64 23.89
N HIS A 524 26.93 19.55 23.91
CA HIS A 524 26.21 18.28 23.97
C HIS A 524 26.11 17.52 22.64
N LEU A 525 26.29 18.20 21.50
CA LEU A 525 26.33 17.53 20.20
C LEU A 525 27.50 16.53 20.11
N PRO A 526 27.26 15.28 19.66
CA PRO A 526 28.34 14.34 19.36
C PRO A 526 29.26 14.87 18.25
N ASP A 527 30.56 14.54 18.31
CA ASP A 527 31.54 15.09 17.37
C ASP A 527 31.30 14.66 15.92
N TYR A 528 30.77 13.46 15.70
CA TYR A 528 30.38 13.01 14.37
C TYR A 528 29.25 13.86 13.78
N VAL A 529 28.31 14.33 14.63
CA VAL A 529 27.23 15.24 14.22
C VAL A 529 27.80 16.59 13.85
N LYS A 530 28.65 17.19 14.71
CA LYS A 530 29.33 18.47 14.42
C LYS A 530 30.09 18.41 13.09
N LYS A 531 30.87 17.34 12.89
CA LYS A 531 31.61 17.07 11.65
C LYS A 531 30.67 17.00 10.45
N TYR A 532 29.56 16.28 10.55
CA TYR A 532 28.59 16.17 9.47
C TYR A 532 27.98 17.52 9.11
N LEU A 533 27.54 18.29 10.10
CA LEU A 533 26.93 19.61 9.90
C LEU A 533 27.89 20.57 9.20
N ALA A 534 29.14 20.62 9.65
CA ALA A 534 30.17 21.48 9.06
C ALA A 534 30.55 21.07 7.63
N LEU A 535 30.82 19.78 7.39
CA LEU A 535 31.24 19.30 6.05
C LEU A 535 30.14 19.44 5.00
N ASN A 536 28.87 19.37 5.40
CA ASN A 536 27.73 19.44 4.49
C ASN A 536 27.04 20.81 4.49
N ASN A 537 27.60 21.81 5.18
CA ASN A 537 27.04 23.17 5.28
C ASN A 537 25.54 23.16 5.67
N ILE A 538 25.20 22.46 6.76
CA ILE A 538 23.81 22.25 7.17
C ILE A 538 23.28 23.48 7.91
N ASN A 539 22.05 23.89 7.57
CA ASN A 539 21.31 24.93 8.29
C ASN A 539 20.68 24.33 9.56
N MET A 540 21.33 24.53 10.71
CA MET A 540 20.86 24.00 11.99
C MET A 540 19.99 25.02 12.74
N TYR A 541 18.80 24.60 13.14
CA TYR A 541 17.87 25.32 14.00
C TYR A 541 17.70 24.55 15.32
N ILE A 542 17.66 25.29 16.43
CA ILE A 542 17.37 24.72 17.75
C ILE A 542 16.10 25.37 18.31
N ILE A 543 15.32 24.59 19.05
CA ILE A 543 14.13 25.06 19.76
C ILE A 543 13.98 24.30 21.07
N ASP A 544 13.67 24.98 22.16
CA ASP A 544 13.26 24.33 23.41
C ASP A 544 11.73 24.22 23.45
N ALA A 545 11.20 23.25 22.71
CA ALA A 545 9.76 23.06 22.64
C ALA A 545 9.17 22.60 23.98
N THR A 546 9.99 22.01 24.86
CA THR A 546 9.55 21.54 26.18
C THR A 546 9.29 22.73 27.10
N LYS A 547 10.21 23.69 27.15
CA LYS A 547 10.03 24.92 27.92
C LYS A 547 8.81 25.71 27.45
N ILE A 548 8.66 25.89 26.13
CA ILE A 548 7.50 26.59 25.55
C ILE A 548 6.19 25.87 25.91
N ALA A 549 6.14 24.54 25.82
CA ALA A 549 4.95 23.77 26.19
C ALA A 549 4.60 23.90 27.67
N MET A 550 5.59 23.97 28.56
CA MET A 550 5.37 24.17 30.00
C MET A 550 4.83 25.58 30.30
N GLU A 551 5.40 26.62 29.68
CA GLU A 551 4.98 28.02 29.87
C GLU A 551 3.53 28.26 29.42
N ILE A 552 3.08 27.57 28.36
CA ILE A 552 1.71 27.66 27.81
C ILE A 552 0.72 26.72 28.54
N GLY A 553 1.21 25.80 29.39
CA GLY A 553 0.36 24.85 30.12
C GLY A 553 -0.08 23.63 29.30
N LEU A 554 0.68 23.24 28.27
CA LEU A 554 0.51 22.01 27.49
C LEU A 554 1.26 20.80 28.09
N GLY A 555 2.02 21.00 29.17
CA GLY A 555 2.83 19.97 29.81
C GLY A 555 3.92 19.45 28.87
N ASN A 556 3.97 18.14 28.66
CA ASN A 556 4.99 17.50 27.80
C ASN A 556 4.59 17.41 26.31
N ARG A 557 3.54 18.11 25.87
CA ARG A 557 3.04 18.07 24.49
C ARG A 557 3.74 19.12 23.63
N THR A 558 4.79 18.70 22.92
CA THR A 558 5.62 19.58 22.06
C THR A 558 5.20 19.56 20.58
N ASN A 559 4.25 18.71 20.22
CA ASN A 559 3.87 18.40 18.83
C ASN A 559 3.41 19.63 18.02
N THR A 560 2.52 20.47 18.56
CA THR A 560 2.02 21.66 17.86
C THR A 560 3.12 22.69 17.61
N ILE A 561 4.02 22.89 18.58
CA ILE A 561 5.16 23.82 18.52
C ILE A 561 6.14 23.37 17.42
N LEU A 562 6.52 22.09 17.45
CA LEU A 562 7.45 21.51 16.48
C LEU A 562 6.86 21.44 15.08
N GLN A 563 5.54 21.26 14.98
CA GLN A 563 4.81 21.36 13.71
C GLN A 563 4.86 22.79 13.13
N SER A 564 4.62 23.81 13.95
CA SER A 564 4.71 25.22 13.54
C SER A 564 6.13 25.56 13.06
N ALA A 565 7.15 25.13 13.82
CA ALA A 565 8.56 25.27 13.43
C ALA A 565 8.87 24.61 12.09
N PHE A 566 8.36 23.41 11.83
CA PHE A 566 8.51 22.75 10.53
C PHE A 566 7.97 23.61 9.39
N PHE A 567 6.74 24.14 9.50
CA PHE A 567 6.17 24.98 8.44
C PHE A 567 6.95 26.29 8.25
N LYS A 568 7.39 26.92 9.34
CA LYS A 568 8.17 28.16 9.28
C LYS A 568 9.51 27.97 8.57
N ILE A 569 10.21 26.88 8.88
CA ILE A 569 11.58 26.66 8.42
C ILE A 569 11.60 26.02 7.03
N SER A 570 10.70 25.05 6.77
CA SER A 570 10.73 24.27 5.54
C SER A 570 10.29 25.07 4.30
N GLY A 571 9.38 26.04 4.47
CA GLY A 571 8.85 26.85 3.37
C GLY A 571 8.09 26.05 2.31
N VAL A 572 7.65 24.82 2.63
CA VAL A 572 6.92 23.94 1.68
C VAL A 572 5.61 24.58 1.21
N ILE A 573 4.97 25.37 2.07
CA ILE A 573 3.82 26.23 1.79
C ILE A 573 4.03 27.59 2.47
N PRO A 574 3.32 28.66 2.04
CA PRO A 574 3.35 29.95 2.73
C PRO A 574 3.00 29.80 4.22
N TYR A 575 3.78 30.44 5.09
CA TYR A 575 3.62 30.27 6.54
C TYR A 575 2.26 30.73 7.05
N ASP A 576 1.72 31.84 6.53
CA ASP A 576 0.42 32.35 6.95
C ASP A 576 -0.72 31.37 6.63
N LEU A 577 -0.64 30.70 5.48
CA LEU A 577 -1.57 29.62 5.12
C LEU A 577 -1.40 28.43 6.08
N ALA A 578 -0.17 28.06 6.42
CA ALA A 578 0.07 26.99 7.39
C ALA A 578 -0.55 27.31 8.76
N VAL A 579 -0.35 28.52 9.28
CA VAL A 579 -0.91 28.98 10.56
C VAL A 579 -2.44 28.94 10.54
N GLU A 580 -3.06 29.46 9.49
CA GLU A 580 -4.52 29.44 9.32
C GLU A 580 -5.07 28.01 9.37
N GLN A 581 -4.46 27.10 8.61
CA GLN A 581 -4.92 25.71 8.52
C GLN A 581 -4.63 24.91 9.79
N MET A 582 -3.48 25.15 10.45
CA MET A 582 -3.17 24.56 11.75
C MET A 582 -4.24 24.94 12.79
N LYS A 583 -4.63 26.22 12.86
CA LYS A 583 -5.69 26.68 13.77
C LYS A 583 -7.03 26.02 13.47
N LYS A 584 -7.43 25.90 12.20
CA LYS A 584 -8.64 25.15 11.79
C LYS A 584 -8.61 23.69 12.25
N PHE A 585 -7.47 23.00 12.10
CA PHE A 585 -7.31 21.62 12.53
C PHE A 585 -7.30 21.45 14.06
N ILE A 586 -6.77 22.42 14.81
CA ILE A 586 -6.83 22.45 16.27
C ILE A 586 -8.30 22.46 16.73
N VAL A 587 -9.16 23.30 16.14
CA VAL A 587 -10.60 23.31 16.46
C VAL A 587 -11.26 21.98 16.09
N LYS A 588 -10.98 21.46 14.89
CA LYS A 588 -11.56 20.18 14.44
C LYS A 588 -11.19 19.02 15.36
N SER A 589 -9.96 18.98 15.85
CA SER A 589 -9.42 17.86 16.65
C SER A 589 -9.74 18.00 18.14
N TYR A 590 -9.68 19.22 18.67
CA TYR A 590 -9.77 19.49 20.11
C TYR A 590 -10.99 20.30 20.52
N GLY A 591 -11.86 20.73 19.60
CA GLY A 591 -13.05 21.52 19.92
C GLY A 591 -14.00 20.81 20.89
N LYS A 592 -14.07 19.47 20.83
CA LYS A 592 -14.84 18.65 21.80
C LYS A 592 -14.17 18.53 23.18
N LYS A 593 -12.95 19.03 23.37
CA LYS A 593 -12.18 18.96 24.62
C LYS A 593 -12.26 20.24 25.45
N GLY A 594 -12.91 21.29 24.94
CA GLY A 594 -13.09 22.57 25.63
C GLY A 594 -12.19 23.69 25.10
N GLU A 595 -12.62 24.93 25.31
CA GLU A 595 -11.99 26.13 24.74
C GLU A 595 -10.58 26.39 25.29
N ASP A 596 -10.33 26.09 26.57
CA ASP A 596 -9.00 26.23 27.19
C ASP A 596 -7.93 25.40 26.44
N ILE A 597 -8.24 24.15 26.07
CA ILE A 597 -7.32 23.29 25.31
C ILE A 597 -7.09 23.83 23.90
N VAL A 598 -8.12 24.38 23.26
CA VAL A 598 -8.00 25.01 21.94
C VAL A 598 -7.09 26.25 22.02
N ASN A 599 -7.31 27.13 22.99
CA ASN A 599 -6.54 28.36 23.16
C ASN A 599 -5.07 28.09 23.51
N LYS A 600 -4.79 27.08 24.35
CA LYS A 600 -3.41 26.64 24.62
C LYS A 600 -2.70 26.16 23.36
N ASN A 601 -3.38 25.41 22.49
CA ASN A 601 -2.81 25.00 21.21
C ASN A 601 -2.67 26.17 20.24
N TYR A 602 -3.54 27.18 20.28
CA TYR A 602 -3.39 28.41 19.49
C TYR A 602 -2.17 29.22 19.91
N ALA A 603 -1.92 29.36 21.22
CA ALA A 603 -0.76 30.06 21.74
C ALA A 603 0.57 29.33 21.41
N ALA A 604 0.52 28.03 21.18
CA ALA A 604 1.66 27.21 20.80
C ALA A 604 2.07 27.32 19.31
N VAL A 605 1.18 27.83 18.45
CA VAL A 605 1.43 28.07 17.01
C VAL A 605 2.03 29.45 16.83
#